data_AF-A0A7S2BX53-F1
#
_entry.id   AF-A0A7S2BX53-F1
#
_cell.length_a   1.000
_cell.length_b   1.000
_cell.length_c   1.000
_cell.angle_alpha   90.00
_cell.angle_beta   90.00
_cell.angle_gamma   90.00
#
_symmetry.space_group_name_H-M   'P 1'
#
loop_
_entity.id
_entity.type
_entity.pdbx_description
1 polymer ?
#
loop_
_entity_poly.entity_id
_entity_poly.type
_entity_poly.pdbx_seq_one_letter_code
_entity_poly.pdbx_strand_id
1 'polypeptide(L)'
;DALTDDSAVEQVQAEVMVMKALDHPNIVRYINAQHIGTTLYIFMEYMPGGSISKIMKRFGGCLQVDVLRQYLRQVLEGLEYLHSHQVIHRDLKCANLLVDQYGTVKLADFGCSYRFSGLNSKKQPGSEPKDWFTGSIPWMAPEVLQPSPPQRSGDVWSVGITTIEMATGHHPFRNFDTHMAMMFAIAKLSEPPVLPSHFSAQLRDFLFRSMAIEPMSRWTTGQLLSHPFVEVETHAACTYITAGR
;
A
#
# COMPACT_ATOMS: atom_id res chain seq x y z
N ASP A 1 -8.47 30.54 14.17
CA ASP A 1 -7.33 29.86 13.52
C ASP A 1 -7.66 29.52 12.07
N ALA A 2 -7.50 30.50 11.16
CA ALA A 2 -7.74 30.32 9.72
C ALA A 2 -6.60 29.55 9.01
N LEU A 3 -5.41 29.48 9.64
CA LEU A 3 -4.24 28.81 9.08
C LEU A 3 -4.32 27.27 9.08
N THR A 4 -5.15 26.70 9.96
CA THR A 4 -5.41 25.24 10.01
C THR A 4 -6.39 24.78 8.92
N ASP A 5 -7.24 25.70 8.42
CA ASP A 5 -8.27 25.39 7.42
C ASP A 5 -7.66 25.36 6.00
N ASP A 6 -6.82 26.34 5.67
CA ASP A 6 -6.14 26.40 4.36
C ASP A 6 -5.23 25.18 4.12
N SER A 7 -4.48 24.74 5.13
CA SER A 7 -3.57 23.58 4.99
C SER A 7 -4.32 22.26 4.79
N ALA A 8 -5.48 22.08 5.42
CA ALA A 8 -6.28 20.87 5.27
C ALA A 8 -6.96 20.84 3.89
N VAL A 9 -7.48 21.99 3.45
CA VAL A 9 -8.07 22.15 2.11
C VAL A 9 -7.03 21.88 1.02
N GLU A 10 -5.81 22.41 1.16
CA GLU A 10 -4.71 22.16 0.22
C GLU A 10 -4.35 20.66 0.12
N GLN A 11 -4.29 19.94 1.25
CA GLN A 11 -4.03 18.50 1.27
C GLN A 11 -5.11 17.70 0.52
N VAL A 12 -6.38 18.01 0.79
CA VAL A 12 -7.50 17.34 0.13
C VAL A 12 -7.55 17.66 -1.36
N GLN A 13 -7.25 18.89 -1.76
CA GLN A 13 -7.13 19.25 -3.18
C GLN A 13 -5.98 18.51 -3.86
N ALA A 14 -4.83 18.38 -3.20
CA ALA A 14 -3.71 17.61 -3.73
C ALA A 14 -4.07 16.13 -3.93
N GLU A 15 -4.78 15.52 -2.97
CA GLU A 15 -5.29 14.16 -3.09
C GLU A 15 -6.22 14.01 -4.30
N VAL A 16 -7.21 14.90 -4.46
CA VAL A 16 -8.13 14.89 -5.61
C VAL A 16 -7.38 15.02 -6.93
N MET A 17 -6.34 15.86 -6.98
CA MET A 17 -5.53 16.06 -8.19
C MET A 17 -4.68 14.83 -8.54
N VAL A 18 -4.21 14.08 -7.54
CA VAL A 18 -3.57 12.78 -7.77
C VAL A 18 -4.60 11.81 -8.33
N MET A 19 -5.71 11.59 -7.62
CA MET A 19 -6.73 10.61 -8.03
C MET A 19 -7.30 10.87 -9.43
N LYS A 20 -7.53 12.14 -9.79
CA LYS A 20 -7.99 12.55 -11.13
C LYS A 20 -7.05 12.14 -12.27
N ALA A 21 -5.76 12.02 -11.99
CA ALA A 21 -4.74 11.74 -12.99
C ALA A 21 -4.44 10.24 -13.15
N LEU A 22 -5.10 9.38 -12.37
CA LEU A 22 -4.87 7.94 -12.35
C LEU A 22 -6.03 7.21 -13.02
N ASP A 23 -5.70 6.26 -13.89
CA ASP A 23 -6.65 5.37 -14.55
C ASP A 23 -6.01 3.99 -14.75
N HIS A 24 -6.37 3.04 -13.89
CA HIS A 24 -5.83 1.69 -13.89
C HIS A 24 -6.83 0.70 -13.24
N PRO A 25 -6.95 -0.55 -13.73
CA PRO A 25 -7.87 -1.54 -13.16
C PRO A 25 -7.64 -1.82 -11.67
N ASN A 26 -6.40 -1.69 -11.17
CA ASN A 26 -6.04 -1.90 -9.76
C ASN A 26 -5.90 -0.61 -8.95
N ILE A 27 -6.53 0.48 -9.38
CA ILE A 27 -6.62 1.74 -8.63
C ILE A 27 -8.07 2.15 -8.53
N VAL A 28 -8.50 2.60 -7.36
CA VAL A 28 -9.86 3.11 -7.17
C VAL A 28 -10.06 4.36 -8.02
N ARG A 29 -11.02 4.27 -8.93
CA ARG A 29 -11.33 5.30 -9.91
C ARG A 29 -12.05 6.46 -9.26
N TYR A 30 -11.48 7.65 -9.44
CA TYR A 30 -12.15 8.91 -9.18
C TYR A 30 -13.31 9.12 -10.16
N ILE A 31 -14.46 9.56 -9.66
CA ILE A 31 -15.63 9.90 -10.49
C ILE A 31 -15.77 11.42 -10.59
N ASN A 32 -15.93 12.10 -9.45
CA ASN A 32 -16.14 13.54 -9.41
C ASN A 32 -15.90 14.09 -7.99
N ALA A 33 -15.88 15.40 -7.83
CA ALA A 33 -15.93 16.06 -6.53
C ALA A 33 -16.86 17.27 -6.62
N GLN A 34 -17.65 17.49 -5.58
CA GLN A 34 -18.59 18.62 -5.50
C GLN A 34 -18.40 19.33 -4.17
N HIS A 35 -18.43 20.65 -4.21
CA HIS A 35 -18.41 21.49 -3.02
C HIS A 35 -19.83 21.96 -2.71
N ILE A 36 -20.36 21.60 -1.53
CA ILE A 36 -21.70 22.01 -1.09
C ILE A 36 -21.54 22.64 0.31
N GLY A 37 -21.86 23.92 0.42
CA GLY A 37 -21.66 24.69 1.65
C GLY A 37 -20.17 24.78 1.99
N THR A 38 -19.76 24.20 3.11
CA THR A 38 -18.37 24.09 3.57
C THR A 38 -17.81 22.67 3.48
N THR A 39 -18.53 21.76 2.81
CA THR A 39 -18.17 20.34 2.71
C THR A 39 -17.79 19.98 1.28
N LEU A 40 -16.61 19.37 1.13
CA LEU A 40 -16.18 18.74 -0.11
C LEU A 40 -16.63 17.28 -0.14
N TYR A 41 -17.43 16.92 -1.13
CA TYR A 41 -17.85 15.56 -1.42
C TYR A 41 -16.99 14.99 -2.53
N ILE A 42 -16.28 13.91 -2.26
CA ILE A 42 -15.47 13.18 -3.25
C ILE A 42 -16.21 11.90 -3.62
N PHE A 43 -16.49 11.73 -4.90
CA PHE A 43 -17.16 10.56 -5.46
C PHE A 43 -16.12 9.67 -6.13
N MET A 44 -16.09 8.41 -5.70
CA MET A 44 -15.22 7.35 -6.23
C MET A 44 -16.07 6.15 -6.61
N GLU A 45 -15.50 5.23 -7.39
CA GLU A 45 -16.17 3.96 -7.66
C GLU A 45 -16.47 3.20 -6.36
N TYR A 46 -17.62 2.53 -6.33
CA TYR A 46 -18.04 1.78 -5.17
C TYR A 46 -17.37 0.41 -5.14
N MET A 47 -16.83 0.05 -3.97
CA MET A 47 -16.11 -1.21 -3.74
C MET A 47 -16.91 -2.12 -2.79
N PRO A 48 -17.84 -2.95 -3.32
CA PRO A 48 -18.79 -3.72 -2.50
C PRO A 48 -18.13 -4.76 -1.59
N GLY A 49 -16.95 -5.28 -1.95
CA GLY A 49 -16.20 -6.23 -1.11
C GLY A 49 -15.61 -5.57 0.14
N GLY A 50 -15.51 -4.24 0.17
CA GLY A 50 -14.81 -3.51 1.21
C GLY A 50 -13.31 -3.76 1.18
N SER A 51 -12.64 -3.48 2.29
CA SER A 51 -11.18 -3.66 2.39
C SER A 51 -10.79 -5.11 2.67
N ILE A 52 -9.60 -5.51 2.23
CA ILE A 52 -9.02 -6.83 2.55
C ILE A 52 -8.95 -7.05 4.08
N SER A 53 -8.67 -5.99 4.86
CA SER A 53 -8.72 -6.07 6.33
C SER A 53 -10.10 -6.50 6.85
N LYS A 54 -11.18 -5.97 6.27
CA LYS A 54 -12.56 -6.35 6.62
C LYS A 54 -12.89 -7.77 6.15
N ILE A 55 -12.42 -8.16 4.96
CA ILE A 55 -12.59 -9.51 4.42
C ILE A 55 -11.92 -10.53 5.35
N MET A 56 -10.65 -10.33 5.73
CA MET A 56 -9.94 -11.23 6.64
C MET A 56 -10.65 -11.38 7.99
N LYS A 57 -11.12 -10.27 8.58
CA LYS A 57 -11.90 -10.31 9.84
C LYS A 57 -13.18 -11.15 9.72
N ARG A 58 -13.80 -11.19 8.54
CA ARG A 58 -15.02 -11.97 8.27
C ARG A 58 -14.72 -13.44 7.97
N PHE A 59 -13.58 -13.75 7.35
CA PHE A 59 -13.29 -15.05 6.76
C PHE A 59 -12.04 -15.73 7.34
N GLY A 60 -11.96 -15.83 8.66
CA GLY A 60 -10.97 -16.70 9.32
C GLY A 60 -9.63 -16.05 9.68
N GLY A 61 -9.53 -14.72 9.57
CA GLY A 61 -8.41 -13.95 10.10
C GLY A 61 -7.25 -13.75 9.11
N CYS A 62 -7.07 -14.60 8.11
CA CYS A 62 -6.02 -14.47 7.08
C CYS A 62 -6.49 -15.00 5.72
N LEU A 63 -5.70 -14.73 4.67
CA LEU A 63 -5.96 -15.23 3.32
C LEU A 63 -5.28 -16.59 3.08
N GLN A 64 -5.95 -17.45 2.32
CA GLN A 64 -5.33 -18.65 1.76
C GLN A 64 -4.27 -18.28 0.72
N VAL A 65 -3.25 -19.13 0.57
CA VAL A 65 -2.05 -18.82 -0.25
C VAL A 65 -2.37 -18.46 -1.71
N ASP A 66 -3.37 -19.12 -2.31
CA ASP A 66 -3.73 -18.85 -3.70
C ASP A 66 -4.45 -17.51 -3.87
N VAL A 67 -5.29 -17.14 -2.91
CA VAL A 67 -5.94 -15.82 -2.87
C VAL A 67 -4.91 -14.74 -2.60
N LEU A 68 -4.01 -14.97 -1.64
CA LEU A 68 -2.88 -14.09 -1.33
C LEU A 68 -2.05 -13.81 -2.59
N ARG A 69 -1.69 -14.85 -3.35
CA ARG A 69 -0.92 -14.73 -4.59
C ARG A 69 -1.63 -13.84 -5.61
N GLN A 70 -2.91 -14.11 -5.88
CA GLN A 70 -3.70 -13.36 -6.85
C GLN A 70 -3.88 -11.90 -6.44
N TYR A 71 -4.16 -11.63 -5.17
CA TYR A 71 -4.34 -10.29 -4.64
C TYR A 71 -3.03 -9.51 -4.65
N LEU A 72 -1.93 -10.14 -4.22
CA LEU A 72 -0.62 -9.50 -4.20
C LEU A 72 -0.15 -9.11 -5.61
N ARG A 73 -0.41 -9.97 -6.61
CA ARG A 73 -0.12 -9.62 -8.01
C ARG A 73 -0.84 -8.33 -8.43
N GLN A 74 -2.13 -8.24 -8.18
CA GLN A 74 -2.95 -7.06 -8.51
C GLN A 74 -2.49 -5.79 -7.76
N VAL A 75 -2.08 -5.94 -6.49
CA VAL A 75 -1.46 -4.85 -5.70
C VAL A 75 -0.19 -4.35 -6.38
N LEU A 76 0.68 -5.26 -6.82
CA LEU A 76 1.92 -4.91 -7.50
C LEU A 76 1.66 -4.28 -8.87
N GLU A 77 0.66 -4.74 -9.62
CA GLU A 77 0.26 -4.14 -10.92
C GLU A 77 -0.22 -2.69 -10.73
N GLY A 78 -1.07 -2.44 -9.72
CA GLY A 78 -1.49 -1.09 -9.36
C GLY A 78 -0.32 -0.20 -8.89
N LEU A 79 0.60 -0.76 -8.10
CA LEU A 79 1.73 0.00 -7.56
C LEU A 79 2.78 0.34 -8.63
N GLU A 80 3.06 -0.58 -9.56
CA GLU A 80 3.91 -0.33 -10.73
C GLU A 80 3.34 0.82 -11.58
N TYR A 81 2.02 0.84 -11.77
CA TYR A 81 1.36 1.96 -12.44
C TYR A 81 1.58 3.29 -11.69
N LEU A 82 1.40 3.34 -10.37
CA LEU A 82 1.67 4.54 -9.58
C LEU A 82 3.11 5.02 -9.74
N HIS A 83 4.07 4.09 -9.60
CA HIS A 83 5.49 4.39 -9.65
C HIS A 83 5.92 4.90 -11.02
N SER A 84 5.39 4.33 -12.11
CA SER A 84 5.62 4.82 -13.48
C SER A 84 5.02 6.22 -13.72
N HIS A 85 3.93 6.56 -13.03
CA HIS A 85 3.30 7.89 -13.05
C HIS A 85 3.89 8.86 -12.01
N GLN A 86 5.05 8.53 -11.43
CA GLN A 86 5.76 9.38 -10.46
C GLN A 86 4.95 9.67 -9.19
N VAL A 87 4.11 8.70 -8.78
CA VAL A 87 3.33 8.73 -7.55
C VAL A 87 3.85 7.66 -6.59
N ILE A 88 4.05 8.04 -5.32
CA ILE A 88 4.36 7.14 -4.20
C ILE A 88 3.12 7.12 -3.29
N HIS A 89 2.66 5.95 -2.90
CA HIS A 89 1.41 5.77 -2.14
C HIS A 89 1.55 6.17 -0.66
N ARG A 90 2.60 5.68 0.01
CA ARG A 90 2.99 5.91 1.42
C ARG A 90 2.06 5.36 2.51
N ASP A 91 0.88 4.86 2.17
CA ASP A 91 0.00 4.19 3.16
C ASP A 91 -0.58 2.85 2.67
N LEU A 92 0.28 1.96 2.15
CA LEU A 92 -0.14 0.61 1.75
C LEU A 92 -0.31 -0.31 2.97
N LYS A 93 -1.52 -0.85 3.12
CA LYS A 93 -1.96 -1.76 4.19
C LYS A 93 -3.27 -2.43 3.76
N CYS A 94 -3.67 -3.54 4.38
CA CYS A 94 -4.90 -4.24 3.98
C CYS A 94 -6.18 -3.41 4.12
N ALA A 95 -6.16 -2.34 4.94
CA ALA A 95 -7.28 -1.42 5.07
C ALA A 95 -7.49 -0.54 3.82
N ASN A 96 -6.43 -0.28 3.05
CA ASN A 96 -6.42 0.59 1.86
C ASN A 96 -6.40 -0.22 0.55
N LEU A 97 -6.55 -1.54 0.64
CA LEU A 97 -6.75 -2.45 -0.48
C LEU A 97 -8.22 -2.85 -0.53
N LEU A 98 -8.95 -2.36 -1.54
CA LEU A 98 -10.39 -2.58 -1.68
C LEU A 98 -10.68 -3.64 -2.74
N VAL A 99 -11.79 -4.37 -2.58
CA VAL A 99 -12.20 -5.44 -3.51
C VAL A 99 -13.53 -5.12 -4.16
N ASP A 100 -13.61 -5.23 -5.48
CA ASP A 100 -14.84 -5.01 -6.24
C ASP A 100 -15.70 -6.30 -6.31
N GLN A 101 -16.82 -6.23 -7.04
CA GLN A 101 -17.74 -7.35 -7.22
C GLN A 101 -17.17 -8.54 -8.02
N TYR A 102 -16.06 -8.34 -8.73
CA TYR A 102 -15.39 -9.36 -9.53
C TYR A 102 -14.18 -9.98 -8.82
N GLY A 103 -13.89 -9.55 -7.59
CA GLY A 103 -12.68 -9.97 -6.87
C GLY A 103 -11.42 -9.20 -7.29
N THR A 104 -11.57 -8.08 -8.00
CA THR A 104 -10.45 -7.22 -8.39
C THR A 104 -10.00 -6.40 -7.19
N VAL A 105 -8.71 -6.44 -6.87
CA VAL A 105 -8.09 -5.62 -5.82
C VAL A 105 -7.69 -4.27 -6.40
N LYS A 106 -8.04 -3.20 -5.70
CA LYS A 106 -7.71 -1.82 -6.06
C LYS A 106 -7.07 -1.07 -4.89
N LEU A 107 -6.00 -0.33 -5.19
CA LEU A 107 -5.37 0.60 -4.27
C LEU A 107 -6.28 1.81 -4.05
N ALA A 108 -6.45 2.21 -2.80
CA ALA A 108 -7.30 3.32 -2.37
C ALA A 108 -6.56 4.19 -1.35
N ASP A 109 -7.16 5.33 -0.99
CA ASP A 109 -6.67 6.27 0.04
C ASP A 109 -5.31 6.90 -0.31
N PHE A 110 -5.39 8.00 -1.07
CA PHE A 110 -4.24 8.74 -1.58
C PHE A 110 -3.90 9.96 -0.71
N GLY A 111 -4.52 10.11 0.46
CA GLY A 111 -4.31 11.25 1.36
C GLY A 111 -2.86 11.37 1.84
N CYS A 112 -2.13 10.26 1.87
CA CYS A 112 -0.71 10.22 2.19
C CYS A 112 0.19 10.27 0.95
N SER A 113 -0.32 10.31 -0.28
CA SER A 113 0.50 10.13 -1.48
C SER A 113 1.48 11.28 -1.74
N TYR A 114 2.52 11.02 -2.54
CA TYR A 114 3.49 12.02 -2.98
C TYR A 114 3.72 11.93 -4.48
N ARG A 115 3.66 13.07 -5.18
CA ARG A 115 3.88 13.16 -6.63
C ARG A 115 5.10 14.03 -6.94
N PHE A 116 6.07 13.51 -7.70
CA PHE A 116 7.31 14.24 -8.01
C PHE A 116 7.11 15.47 -8.92
N SER A 117 6.02 15.53 -9.70
CA SER A 117 5.81 16.51 -10.78
C SER A 117 5.25 17.88 -10.36
N GLY A 118 5.70 18.46 -9.25
CA GLY A 118 5.60 19.91 -9.03
C GLY A 118 4.43 20.45 -8.21
N LEU A 119 3.38 19.67 -7.92
CA LEU A 119 2.30 20.13 -7.02
C LEU A 119 2.76 20.18 -5.56
N ASN A 120 3.55 19.19 -5.12
CA ASN A 120 4.13 19.14 -3.77
C ASN A 120 5.60 19.60 -3.72
N SER A 121 6.18 19.93 -4.88
CA SER A 121 7.61 20.26 -5.02
C SER A 121 7.91 21.77 -4.90
N LYS A 122 6.90 22.61 -4.60
CA LYS A 122 7.13 24.02 -4.22
C LYS A 122 7.68 24.11 -2.80
N LYS A 123 8.87 23.57 -2.54
CA LYS A 123 9.60 23.78 -1.28
C LYS A 123 10.90 24.52 -1.56
N GLN A 124 11.19 25.51 -0.72
CA GLN A 124 12.45 26.23 -0.78
C GLN A 124 13.61 25.28 -0.44
N PRO A 125 14.76 25.38 -1.14
CA PRO A 125 15.95 24.62 -0.79
C PRO A 125 16.36 24.90 0.66
N GLY A 126 16.51 23.84 1.47
CA GLY A 126 16.94 23.93 2.88
C GLY A 126 15.84 23.78 3.94
N SER A 127 14.57 23.58 3.53
CA SER A 127 13.51 23.18 4.47
C SER A 127 13.49 21.66 4.66
N GLU A 128 13.45 21.18 5.91
CA GLU A 128 13.15 19.78 6.19
C GLU A 128 11.84 19.40 5.49
N PRO A 129 11.73 18.19 4.90
CA PRO A 129 10.54 17.79 4.17
C PRO A 129 9.35 17.70 5.14
N LYS A 130 8.62 18.80 5.36
CA LYS A 130 7.54 18.96 6.37
C LYS A 130 6.45 17.86 6.38
N ASP A 131 6.41 17.00 5.35
CA ASP A 131 5.45 15.92 5.14
C ASP A 131 6.14 14.56 4.89
N TRP A 132 7.38 14.36 5.34
CA TRP A 132 8.13 13.11 5.15
C TRP A 132 7.50 11.95 5.93
N PHE A 133 7.07 12.24 7.15
CA PHE A 133 6.49 11.28 8.07
C PHE A 133 4.96 11.29 7.97
N THR A 134 4.42 10.39 7.15
CA THR A 134 2.97 10.18 6.96
C THR A 134 2.67 8.70 6.67
N GLY A 135 1.42 8.29 6.87
CA GLY A 135 0.97 6.91 6.73
C GLY A 135 0.95 6.13 8.05
N SER A 136 0.87 4.81 7.95
CA SER A 136 0.69 3.92 9.10
C SER A 136 2.01 3.29 9.55
N ILE A 137 2.45 3.64 10.77
CA ILE A 137 3.76 3.26 11.34
C ILE A 137 4.15 1.79 11.12
N PRO A 138 3.29 0.78 11.35
CA PRO A 138 3.71 -0.62 11.20
C PRO A 138 4.17 -1.02 9.80
N TRP A 139 3.72 -0.30 8.76
CA TRP A 139 4.05 -0.57 7.36
C TRP A 139 5.14 0.37 6.82
N MET A 140 5.64 1.31 7.64
CA MET A 140 6.71 2.22 7.23
C MET A 140 8.04 1.48 7.19
N ALA A 141 8.85 1.82 6.18
CA ALA A 141 10.23 1.36 6.07
C ALA A 141 11.14 2.06 7.09
N PRO A 142 12.27 1.46 7.50
CA PRO A 142 13.18 2.05 8.50
C PRO A 142 13.68 3.45 8.13
N GLU A 143 13.97 3.71 6.86
CA GLU A 143 14.41 5.00 6.35
C GLU A 143 13.29 6.05 6.28
N VAL A 144 12.03 5.60 6.23
CA VAL A 144 10.83 6.47 6.28
C VAL A 144 10.54 6.92 7.72
N LEU A 145 11.30 6.42 8.71
CA LEU A 145 11.30 6.90 10.10
C LEU A 145 12.46 7.86 10.40
N GLN A 146 13.23 8.22 9.38
CA GLN A 146 14.27 9.25 9.43
C GLN A 146 13.93 10.36 8.40
N PRO A 147 14.29 11.63 8.64
CA PRO A 147 14.05 12.72 7.70
C PRO A 147 14.70 12.42 6.34
N SER A 148 13.91 11.95 5.39
CA SER A 148 14.36 11.59 4.05
C SER A 148 13.29 11.94 3.00
N PRO A 149 13.69 12.25 1.76
CA PRO A 149 12.74 12.41 0.67
C PRO A 149 11.93 11.13 0.45
N PRO A 150 10.62 11.21 0.11
CA PRO A 150 9.83 10.03 -0.24
C PRO A 150 10.48 9.20 -1.35
N GLN A 151 10.52 7.88 -1.15
CA GLN A 151 11.08 6.93 -2.11
C GLN A 151 10.08 5.83 -2.43
N ARG A 152 10.12 5.34 -3.68
CA ARG A 152 9.31 4.20 -4.14
C ARG A 152 9.62 2.91 -3.39
N SER A 153 10.86 2.73 -2.95
CA SER A 153 11.32 1.63 -2.10
C SER A 153 10.58 1.56 -0.76
N GLY A 154 10.06 2.68 -0.26
CA GLY A 154 9.21 2.72 0.92
C GLY A 154 7.89 1.97 0.71
N ASP A 155 7.22 2.18 -0.43
CA ASP A 155 6.01 1.43 -0.78
C ASP A 155 6.28 -0.07 -0.93
N VAL A 156 7.44 -0.44 -1.51
CA VAL A 156 7.84 -1.84 -1.66
C VAL A 156 7.98 -2.53 -0.30
N TRP A 157 8.57 -1.85 0.69
CA TRP A 157 8.60 -2.36 2.06
C TRP A 157 7.18 -2.54 2.62
N SER A 158 6.31 -1.55 2.43
CA SER A 158 4.92 -1.62 2.86
C SER A 158 4.16 -2.78 2.22
N VAL A 159 4.47 -3.15 0.96
CA VAL A 159 3.95 -4.37 0.31
C VAL A 159 4.41 -5.63 1.05
N GLY A 160 5.67 -5.71 1.47
CA GLY A 160 6.17 -6.83 2.28
C GLY A 160 5.41 -6.98 3.59
N ILE A 161 5.24 -5.89 4.34
CA ILE A 161 4.45 -5.89 5.59
C ILE A 161 2.98 -6.25 5.32
N THR A 162 2.37 -5.69 4.27
CA THR A 162 0.99 -5.98 3.88
C THR A 162 0.82 -7.45 3.47
N THR A 163 1.83 -8.05 2.86
CA THR A 163 1.84 -9.48 2.52
C THR A 163 1.83 -10.35 3.79
N ILE A 164 2.62 -9.98 4.81
CA ILE A 164 2.57 -10.64 6.13
C ILE A 164 1.20 -10.46 6.77
N GLU A 165 0.64 -9.25 6.70
CA GLU A 165 -0.69 -8.95 7.23
C GLU A 165 -1.76 -9.82 6.55
N MET A 166 -1.72 -9.97 5.22
CA MET A 166 -2.64 -10.84 4.49
C MET A 166 -2.48 -12.32 4.87
N ALA A 167 -1.23 -12.78 5.05
CA ALA A 167 -0.93 -14.18 5.33
C ALA A 167 -1.20 -14.60 6.79
N THR A 168 -1.17 -13.65 7.74
CA THR A 168 -1.25 -13.96 9.18
C THR A 168 -2.40 -13.26 9.90
N GLY A 169 -3.05 -12.31 9.25
CA GLY A 169 -4.09 -11.46 9.84
C GLY A 169 -3.58 -10.25 10.60
N HIS A 170 -2.27 -10.07 10.71
CA HIS A 170 -1.68 -8.99 11.47
C HIS A 170 -0.29 -8.58 10.97
N HIS A 171 0.09 -7.32 11.19
CA HIS A 171 1.45 -6.86 10.95
C HIS A 171 2.42 -7.47 12.00
N PRO A 172 3.74 -7.57 11.70
CA PRO A 172 4.69 -8.23 12.59
C PRO A 172 4.93 -7.45 13.91
N PHE A 173 4.66 -6.15 13.92
CA PHE A 173 4.87 -5.27 15.07
C PHE A 173 3.66 -5.12 16.01
N ARG A 174 2.69 -6.04 16.00
CA ARG A 174 1.42 -5.91 16.75
C ARG A 174 1.54 -5.90 18.27
N ASN A 175 2.68 -6.33 18.82
CA ASN A 175 2.89 -6.53 20.26
C ASN A 175 3.58 -5.33 20.95
N PHE A 176 3.73 -4.20 20.27
CA PHE A 176 4.25 -2.98 20.91
C PHE A 176 3.14 -2.22 21.63
N ASP A 177 3.40 -1.81 22.87
CA ASP A 177 2.44 -1.09 23.70
C ASP A 177 2.20 0.36 23.24
N THR A 178 3.17 0.95 22.54
CA THR A 178 3.09 2.34 22.08
C THR A 178 3.63 2.50 20.66
N HIS A 179 3.08 3.47 19.94
CA HIS A 179 3.58 3.86 18.62
C HIS A 179 5.04 4.33 18.67
N MET A 180 5.46 5.01 19.73
CA MET A 180 6.85 5.47 19.89
C MET A 180 7.82 4.31 20.05
N ALA A 181 7.49 3.30 20.85
CA ALA A 181 8.32 2.10 20.99
C ALA A 181 8.42 1.32 19.68
N MET A 182 7.29 1.19 18.96
CA MET A 182 7.25 0.56 17.64
C MET A 182 8.12 1.30 16.63
N MET A 183 7.98 2.62 16.54
CA MET A 183 8.77 3.47 15.65
C MET A 183 10.26 3.31 15.92
N PHE A 184 10.68 3.38 17.18
CA PHE A 184 12.08 3.21 17.55
C PHE A 184 12.61 1.82 17.20
N ALA A 185 11.80 0.77 17.38
CA ALA A 185 12.18 -0.58 17.00
C ALA A 185 12.34 -0.73 15.48
N ILE A 186 11.40 -0.22 14.69
CA ILE A 186 11.45 -0.27 13.23
C ILE A 186 12.64 0.53 12.70
N ALA A 187 12.88 1.73 13.22
CA ALA A 187 13.98 2.60 12.81
C ALA A 187 15.37 1.98 13.08
N LYS A 188 15.45 1.01 14.01
CA LYS A 188 16.68 0.31 14.41
C LYS A 188 16.82 -1.09 13.82
N LEU A 189 15.92 -1.50 12.92
CA LEU A 189 16.03 -2.81 12.29
C LEU A 189 17.33 -2.94 11.51
N SER A 190 18.14 -3.94 11.87
CA SER A 190 19.29 -4.40 11.09
C SER A 190 18.95 -5.57 10.18
N GLU A 191 17.78 -6.18 10.38
CA GLU A 191 17.25 -7.31 9.61
C GLU A 191 15.73 -7.18 9.46
N PRO A 192 15.13 -7.76 8.41
CA PRO A 192 13.67 -7.78 8.24
C PRO A 192 12.98 -8.51 9.41
N PRO A 193 11.67 -8.28 9.64
CA PRO A 193 10.92 -8.98 10.68
C PRO A 193 11.00 -10.50 10.54
N VAL A 194 11.02 -11.20 11.68
CA VAL A 194 11.03 -12.66 11.71
C VAL A 194 9.77 -13.21 11.04
N LEU A 195 9.97 -14.00 9.99
CA LEU A 195 8.89 -14.61 9.22
C LEU A 195 8.42 -15.93 9.85
N PRO A 196 7.09 -16.21 9.88
CA PRO A 196 6.56 -17.49 10.34
C PRO A 196 7.22 -18.70 9.64
N SER A 197 7.45 -19.77 10.41
CA SER A 197 8.14 -20.98 9.93
C SER A 197 7.34 -21.75 8.87
N HIS A 198 6.02 -21.62 8.86
CA HIS A 198 5.14 -22.29 7.91
C HIS A 198 5.08 -21.59 6.52
N PHE A 199 5.73 -20.44 6.35
CA PHE A 199 5.80 -19.78 5.04
C PHE A 199 6.65 -20.61 4.07
N SER A 200 6.17 -20.76 2.84
CA SER A 200 6.91 -21.46 1.79
C SER A 200 8.22 -20.73 1.47
N ALA A 201 9.20 -21.46 0.93
CA ALA A 201 10.48 -20.87 0.50
C ALA A 201 10.28 -19.71 -0.49
N GLN A 202 9.32 -19.83 -1.42
CA GLN A 202 8.99 -18.79 -2.38
C GLN A 202 8.42 -17.53 -1.71
N LEU A 203 7.49 -17.67 -0.76
CA LEU A 203 6.94 -16.51 -0.05
C LEU A 203 8.03 -15.83 0.79
N ARG A 204 8.89 -16.62 1.44
CA ARG A 204 10.03 -16.08 2.21
C ARG A 204 11.00 -15.30 1.31
N ASP A 205 11.36 -15.84 0.14
CA ASP A 205 12.23 -15.15 -0.83
C ASP A 205 11.59 -13.84 -1.33
N PHE A 206 10.31 -13.86 -1.66
CA PHE A 206 9.56 -12.65 -2.02
C PHE A 206 9.66 -11.59 -0.92
N LEU A 207 9.38 -11.98 0.33
CA LEU A 207 9.41 -11.09 1.48
C LEU A 207 10.82 -10.53 1.73
N PHE A 208 11.86 -11.35 1.62
CA PHE A 208 13.25 -10.89 1.74
C PHE A 208 13.62 -9.85 0.68
N ARG A 209 13.18 -10.02 -0.56
CA ARG A 209 13.42 -9.07 -1.66
C ARG A 209 12.65 -7.75 -1.48
N SER A 210 11.45 -7.82 -0.92
CA SER A 210 10.61 -6.64 -0.66
C SER A 210 11.05 -5.83 0.57
N MET A 211 11.61 -6.49 1.60
CA MET A 211 11.94 -5.86 2.89
C MET A 211 13.44 -5.85 3.18
N ALA A 212 14.30 -5.82 2.15
CA ALA A 212 15.73 -5.59 2.36
C ALA A 212 15.93 -4.27 3.14
N ILE A 213 16.78 -4.26 4.17
CA ILE A 213 16.96 -3.08 5.03
C ILE A 213 17.43 -1.89 4.20
N GLU A 214 18.49 -2.07 3.43
CA GLU A 214 19.01 -1.06 2.52
C GLU A 214 18.00 -0.79 1.38
N PRO A 215 17.45 0.43 1.26
CA PRO A 215 16.43 0.75 0.26
C PRO A 215 16.84 0.42 -1.17
N MET A 216 18.12 0.61 -1.52
CA MET A 216 18.66 0.34 -2.85
C MET A 216 18.82 -1.16 -3.14
N SER A 217 18.79 -2.00 -2.11
CA SER A 217 18.83 -3.46 -2.27
C SER A 217 17.43 -4.07 -2.42
N ARG A 218 16.37 -3.29 -2.18
CA ARG A 218 14.99 -3.77 -2.40
C ARG A 218 14.70 -3.87 -3.88
N TRP A 219 13.98 -4.91 -4.23
CA TRP A 219 13.50 -5.08 -5.60
C TRP A 219 12.48 -3.99 -5.95
N THR A 220 12.46 -3.58 -7.21
CA THR A 220 11.39 -2.72 -7.72
C THR A 220 10.08 -3.51 -7.84
N THR A 221 8.97 -2.79 -7.95
CA THR A 221 7.65 -3.38 -8.24
C THR A 221 7.66 -4.27 -9.49
N GLY A 222 8.26 -3.82 -10.60
CA GLY A 222 8.44 -4.63 -11.81
C GLY A 222 9.26 -5.90 -11.60
N GLN A 223 10.32 -5.85 -10.77
CA GLN A 223 11.09 -7.05 -10.40
C GLN A 223 10.24 -8.01 -9.56
N LEU A 224 9.47 -7.49 -8.59
CA LEU A 224 8.57 -8.30 -7.77
C LEU A 224 7.42 -8.92 -8.57
N LEU A 225 6.90 -8.25 -9.61
CA LEU A 225 5.89 -8.81 -10.53
C LEU A 225 6.39 -10.03 -11.29
N SER A 226 7.71 -10.13 -11.48
CA SER A 226 8.38 -11.25 -12.14
C SER A 226 8.84 -12.33 -11.15
N HIS A 227 8.46 -12.20 -9.87
CA HIS A 227 8.88 -13.15 -8.85
C HIS A 227 8.01 -14.43 -8.90
N PRO A 228 8.59 -15.65 -8.81
CA PRO A 228 7.86 -16.92 -8.92
C PRO A 228 6.69 -17.09 -7.95
N PHE A 229 6.70 -16.37 -6.82
CA PHE A 229 5.58 -16.39 -5.87
C PHE A 229 4.29 -15.81 -6.45
N VAL A 230 4.38 -14.76 -7.29
CA VAL A 230 3.23 -14.04 -7.89
C VAL A 230 3.12 -14.20 -9.40
N GLU A 231 4.14 -14.78 -10.02
CA GLU A 231 4.08 -15.26 -11.39
C GLU A 231 3.13 -16.47 -11.42
N VAL A 232 1.98 -16.29 -12.08
CA VAL A 232 1.03 -17.39 -12.26
C VAL A 232 1.53 -18.18 -13.46
N GLU A 233 2.05 -19.39 -13.25
CA GLU A 233 2.12 -20.37 -14.33
C GLU A 233 0.72 -20.49 -14.93
N THR A 234 0.60 -20.25 -16.23
CA THR A 234 -0.65 -20.32 -16.99
C THR A 234 -1.09 -21.78 -17.15
N HIS A 235 -1.26 -22.50 -16.04
CA HIS A 235 -1.73 -23.88 -15.96
C HIS A 235 -2.77 -24.04 -14.84
N ALA A 236 -3.89 -23.31 -14.97
CA ALA A 236 -5.21 -23.74 -14.49
C ALA A 236 -6.30 -22.69 -14.85
N ALA A 237 -6.43 -22.37 -16.14
CA ALA A 237 -7.75 -22.07 -16.64
C ALA A 237 -8.51 -23.42 -16.69
N CYS A 238 -9.72 -23.47 -16.12
CA CYS A 238 -10.63 -24.64 -15.99
C CYS A 238 -10.29 -25.70 -14.92
N THR A 239 -10.90 -25.63 -13.71
CA THR A 239 -11.55 -26.83 -13.08
C THR A 239 -12.49 -26.65 -11.86
N TYR A 240 -12.94 -25.47 -11.42
CA TYR A 240 -13.73 -25.41 -10.16
C TYR A 240 -15.14 -24.76 -10.17
N ILE A 241 -15.81 -24.60 -11.32
CA ILE A 241 -17.22 -24.09 -11.35
C ILE A 241 -18.27 -25.18 -11.68
N THR A 242 -17.93 -26.47 -11.64
CA THR A 242 -18.94 -27.54 -11.74
C THR A 242 -18.80 -28.59 -10.65
N ALA A 243 -19.16 -28.22 -9.42
CA ALA A 243 -19.61 -29.17 -8.40
C ALA A 243 -20.58 -28.45 -7.45
N GLY A 244 -21.86 -28.50 -7.78
CA GLY A 244 -22.92 -27.86 -7.01
C GLY A 244 -24.25 -27.82 -7.77
N ARG A 245 -24.70 -28.97 -8.27
CA ARG A 245 -26.13 -29.27 -8.45
C ARG A 245 -26.53 -30.25 -7.37
#